data_AF-A0A3C2CR71-F1
#
_entry.id   AF-A0A3C2CR71-F1
#
_cell.length_a   1.000
_cell.length_b   1.000
_cell.length_c   1.000
_cell.angle_alpha   90.00
_cell.angle_beta   90.00
_cell.angle_gamma   90.00
#
_symmetry.space_group_name_H-M   'P 1'
#
loop_
_entity.id
_entity.type
_entity.pdbx_description
1 polymer ?
#
loop_
_entity_poly.entity_id
_entity_poly.type
_entity_poly.pdbx_seq_one_letter_code
_entity_poly.pdbx_strand_id
1 'polypeptide(L)' 'SAEIDVVYNGASVWIDQLNEDGRTAKVHLRGPLEERSIVDISELQEK' A
#
# COMPACT_ATOMS: atom_id res chain seq x y z
N SER A 1 -17.60 4.45 -8.82
CA SER A 1 -16.25 4.68 -8.26
C SER A 1 -15.43 3.43 -8.51
N ALA A 2 -14.20 3.55 -8.98
CA ALA A 2 -13.27 2.42 -9.07
C ALA A 2 -12.40 2.45 -7.81
N GLU A 3 -12.73 1.58 -6.85
CA GLU A 3 -11.83 1.32 -5.72
C GLU A 3 -10.84 0.27 -6.21
N ILE A 4 -9.57 0.64 -6.27
CA ILE A 4 -8.50 -0.27 -6.65
C ILE A 4 -8.02 -0.93 -5.34
N ASP A 5 -8.24 -2.22 -5.22
CA ASP A 5 -7.73 -3.00 -4.10
C ASP A 5 -6.24 -3.26 -4.31
N VAL A 6 -5.42 -2.78 -3.39
CA VAL A 6 -3.97 -2.99 -3.39
C VAL A 6 -3.63 -3.99 -2.31
N VAL A 7 -2.79 -4.97 -2.66
CA VAL A 7 -2.34 -6.03 -1.76
C VAL A 7 -0.83 -5.99 -1.62
N TYR A 8 -0.35 -6.13 -0.39
CA TYR A 8 1.06 -6.30 -0.07
C TYR A 8 1.22 -7.59 0.74
N ASN A 9 2.07 -8.51 0.26
CA ASN A 9 2.28 -9.83 0.90
C ASN A 9 0.97 -10.58 1.22
N GLY A 10 -0.06 -10.43 0.37
CA GLY A 10 -1.37 -11.07 0.56
C GLY A 10 -2.31 -10.35 1.53
N ALA A 11 -1.91 -9.23 2.12
CA ALA A 11 -2.77 -8.39 2.95
C ALA A 11 -3.23 -7.12 2.21
N SER A 12 -4.52 -6.77 2.34
CA SER A 12 -5.06 -5.56 1.73
C SER A 12 -4.52 -4.30 2.42
N VAL A 13 -3.96 -3.41 1.63
CA VAL A 13 -3.35 -2.16 2.09
C VAL A 13 -3.93 -0.97 1.32
N TRP A 14 -3.81 0.22 1.89
CA TRP A 14 -4.03 1.49 1.20
C TRP A 14 -2.71 2.20 0.98
N ILE A 15 -2.59 2.87 -0.15
CA ILE A 15 -1.46 3.74 -0.45
C ILE A 15 -1.81 5.13 0.08
N ASP A 16 -1.07 5.57 1.09
CA ASP A 16 -1.23 6.86 1.76
C ASP A 16 -0.50 7.94 0.96
N GLN A 17 0.74 7.64 0.57
CA GLN A 17 1.62 8.56 -0.15
C GLN A 17 2.68 7.78 -0.95
N LEU A 18 2.99 8.26 -2.15
CA LEU A 18 4.18 7.85 -2.90
C LEU A 18 5.37 8.72 -2.47
N ASN A 19 6.51 8.11 -2.14
CA ASN A 19 7.71 8.85 -1.76
C ASN A 19 8.35 9.53 -2.98
N GLU A 20 9.13 10.59 -2.75
CA GLU A 20 9.74 11.39 -3.82
C GLU A 20 10.74 10.60 -4.69
N ASP A 21 11.31 9.51 -4.18
CA ASP A 21 12.16 8.61 -4.97
C ASP A 21 11.38 7.89 -6.08
N GLY A 22 10.04 7.88 -6.00
CA GLY A 22 9.15 7.20 -6.95
C GLY A 22 9.22 5.67 -6.89
N ARG A 23 10.02 5.11 -6.00
CA ARG A 23 10.21 3.65 -5.83
C ARG A 23 9.45 3.07 -4.65
N THR A 24 9.25 3.85 -3.60
CA THR A 24 8.60 3.38 -2.38
C THR A 24 7.31 4.14 -2.12
N ALA A 25 6.34 3.46 -1.53
CA ALA A 25 5.10 4.05 -1.08
C ALA A 25 4.90 3.76 0.41
N LYS A 26 4.35 4.75 1.09
CA LYS A 26 3.84 4.59 2.44
C LYS A 26 2.46 3.97 2.33
N VAL A 27 2.34 2.76 2.86
CA VAL A 27 1.09 2.02 2.89
C VAL A 27 0.60 1.84 4.33
N HIS A 28 -0.70 1.64 4.48
CA HIS A 28 -1.28 1.26 5.75
C HIS A 28 -2.20 0.04 5.57
N LEU A 29 -2.15 -0.88 6.53
CA LEU A 29 -2.97 -2.09 6.53
C LEU A 29 -4.45 -1.74 6.72
N ARG A 30 -5.33 -2.38 5.92
CA ARG A 30 -6.77 -2.25 6.11
C ARG A 30 -7.20 -3.07 7.33
N GLY A 31 -7.21 -2.43 8.50
CA GLY A 31 -7.61 -3.05 9.76
C GLY A 31 -7.70 -2.05 10.92
N PRO A 32 -8.18 -2.49 12.10
CA PRO A 32 -8.29 -1.63 13.28
C PRO A 32 -6.93 -1.27 13.90
N LEU A 33 -5.86 -1.98 13.53
CA LEU A 33 -4.49 -1.59 13.87
C LEU A 33 -3.96 -0.68 12.76
N GLU A 34 -3.65 0.58 13.11
CA GLU A 34 -2.92 1.50 12.24
C GLU A 34 -1.46 1.07 12.11
N GLU A 35 -1.22 -0.02 11.38
CA GLU A 35 0.12 -0.43 11.00
C GLU A 35 0.49 0.23 9.67
N ARG A 36 1.48 1.11 9.73
CA ARG A 36 2.02 1.87 8.60
C ARG A 36 3.38 1.30 8.26
N SER A 37 3.60 1.01 6.98
CA SER A 37 4.86 0.49 6.48
C SER A 37 5.26 1.23 5.20
N ILE A 38 6.56 1.39 4.98
CA ILE A 38 7.10 1.89 3.72
C ILE A 38 7.57 0.66 2.95
N VAL A 39 7.00 0.45 1.78
CA VAL A 39 7.27 -0.72 0.94
C VAL A 39 7.59 -0.28 -0.48
N ASP A 40 8.30 -1.11 -1.23
CA ASP A 40 8.55 -0.83 -2.63
C ASP A 40 7.25 -0.94 -3.43
N ILE A 41 6.98 0.02 -4.31
CA ILE A 41 5.77 0.00 -5.14
C ILE A 41 5.72 -1.22 -6.05
N SER A 42 6.90 -1.74 -6.40
CA SER A 42 7.05 -2.94 -7.22
C SER A 42 6.57 -4.20 -6.51
N GLU A 43 6.44 -4.17 -5.19
CA GLU A 43 5.91 -5.28 -4.38
C GLU A 43 4.39 -5.21 -4.19
N LEU A 44 3.77 -4.07 -4.52
CA LEU A 44 2.34 -3.88 -4.46
C LEU A 44 1.67 -4.50 -5.69
N GLN A 45 0.59 -5.24 -5.44
CA GLN A 45 -0.20 -5.87 -6.50
C GLN A 45 -1.61 -5.29 -6.51
N GLU A 46 -2.12 -4.91 -7.68
CA GLU A 46 -3.54 -4.58 -7.88
C GLU A 46 -4.37 -5.87 -7.94
N LYS A 47 -5.57 -5.84 -7.35
CA LYS A 47 -6.52 -6.94 -7.28
C LYS A 47 -7.83 -6.63 -7.97
#